data_AF-A0A242M9G2-F1
#
_entry.id   AF-A0A242M9G2-F1
#
_cell.length_a   1.000
_cell.length_b   1.000
_cell.length_c   1.000
_cell.angle_alpha   90.00
_cell.angle_beta   90.00
_cell.angle_gamma   90.00
#
_symmetry.space_group_name_H-M   'P 1'
#
loop_
_entity.id
_entity.type
_entity.pdbx_description
1 polymer ?
#
loop_
_entity_poly.entity_id
_entity_poly.type
_entity_poly.pdbx_seq_one_letter_code
_entity_poly.pdbx_strand_id
1 'polypeptide(L)'
;MMEANVFRIVDATGKVHGMNLTSGQATAMMQVMLAARPNVPVRSERCDQPISENTEKVQAPAIVIAQRIADNYLEIEPGKERETLRKAIEDRLDAAARVASADEAVDRASGYLIARQDELDALTESLNRQIAASGATLAALLKAGSASADTNHLIDRGAVLDATMRRDTAKAALDQLEAELAEAESAHTIAETCLRLTVHAVKAAEHSSMVERLEKLASETRILSAEVEAARFADIPLTPRATDALRAEGASMNSIDEAAQRWHKYTAALMEDGEAQFSEYGSKA
;
A
#
# COMPACT_ATOMS: atom_id res chain seq x y z
N MET A 1 -3.52 -51.57 6.19
CA MET A 1 -4.01 -50.35 6.87
C MET A 1 -3.47 -49.17 6.08
N MET A 2 -4.31 -48.38 5.43
CA MET A 2 -3.85 -47.13 4.81
C MET A 2 -3.57 -46.15 5.94
N GLU A 3 -2.33 -45.67 6.05
CA GLU A 3 -1.99 -44.57 6.96
C GLU A 3 -2.94 -43.41 6.65
N ALA A 4 -3.70 -42.98 7.66
CA ALA A 4 -4.59 -41.84 7.50
C ALA A 4 -3.74 -40.65 7.07
N ASN A 5 -4.06 -40.02 5.95
CA ASN A 5 -3.35 -38.80 5.53
C ASN A 5 -3.54 -37.75 6.64
N VAL A 6 -2.46 -37.49 7.36
CA VAL A 6 -2.43 -36.59 8.50
C VAL A 6 -1.95 -35.23 8.04
N PHE A 7 -2.73 -34.19 8.37
CA PHE A 7 -2.50 -32.81 7.94
C PHE A 7 -2.15 -31.92 9.14
N ARG A 8 -1.39 -30.88 8.84
CA ARG A 8 -1.12 -29.74 9.72
C ARG A 8 -1.58 -28.46 9.04
N ILE A 9 -1.98 -27.48 9.85
CA ILE A 9 -2.34 -26.16 9.39
C ILE A 9 -1.20 -25.21 9.71
N VAL A 10 -0.62 -24.61 8.67
CA VAL A 10 0.53 -23.71 8.77
C VAL A 10 0.14 -22.35 8.23
N ASP A 11 0.53 -21.29 8.92
CA ASP A 11 0.35 -19.94 8.41
C ASP A 11 1.50 -19.51 7.48
N ALA A 12 1.39 -18.31 6.91
CA ALA A 12 2.43 -17.71 6.07
C ALA A 12 3.78 -17.54 6.79
N THR A 13 3.82 -17.55 8.13
CA THR A 13 5.05 -17.42 8.93
C THR A 13 5.72 -18.76 9.24
N GLY A 14 5.11 -19.88 8.81
CA GLY A 14 5.58 -21.22 9.14
C GLY A 14 5.12 -21.71 10.51
N LYS A 15 4.28 -20.95 11.23
CA LYS A 15 3.75 -21.36 12.54
C LYS A 15 2.64 -22.40 12.34
N VAL A 16 2.78 -23.52 13.03
CA VAL A 16 1.77 -24.59 13.05
C VAL A 16 0.70 -24.27 14.08
N HIS A 17 -0.55 -24.15 13.64
CA HIS A 17 -1.71 -23.87 14.51
C HIS A 17 -2.46 -25.13 14.92
N GLY A 18 -2.38 -26.17 14.10
CA GLY A 18 -2.96 -27.48 14.39
C GLY A 18 -2.16 -28.57 13.68
N MET A 19 -1.98 -29.72 14.33
CA MET A 19 -1.25 -30.87 13.82
C MET A 19 -2.07 -32.13 14.06
N ASN A 20 -1.76 -33.18 13.33
CA ASN A 20 -2.42 -34.48 13.46
C ASN A 20 -3.91 -34.49 13.07
N LEU A 21 -4.28 -33.66 12.09
CA LEU A 21 -5.66 -33.49 11.64
C LEU A 21 -6.00 -34.41 10.48
N THR A 22 -7.23 -34.91 10.45
CA THR A 22 -7.80 -35.47 9.21
C THR A 22 -8.09 -34.34 8.21
N SER A 23 -8.22 -34.66 6.92
CA SER A 23 -8.54 -33.67 5.87
C SER A 23 -9.80 -32.82 6.19
N GLY A 24 -10.84 -33.45 6.74
CA GLY A 24 -12.07 -32.74 7.16
C GLY A 24 -11.83 -31.78 8.34
N GLN A 25 -11.04 -32.20 9.33
CA GLN A 25 -10.70 -31.35 10.48
C GLN A 25 -9.76 -30.20 10.10
N ALA A 26 -8.82 -30.43 9.18
CA ALA A 26 -7.96 -29.38 8.64
C ALA A 26 -8.77 -28.32 7.89
N THR A 27 -9.74 -28.73 7.08
CA THR A 27 -10.64 -27.82 6.35
C THR A 27 -11.51 -26.99 7.30
N ALA A 28 -12.13 -27.64 8.31
CA ALA A 28 -12.94 -26.96 9.31
C ALA A 28 -12.12 -25.94 10.12
N MET A 29 -10.91 -26.32 10.54
CA MET A 29 -10.00 -25.44 11.27
C MET A 29 -9.55 -24.25 10.41
N MET A 30 -9.27 -24.48 9.12
CA MET A 30 -8.92 -23.42 8.18
C MET A 30 -10.07 -22.43 7.98
N GLN A 31 -11.33 -22.89 7.90
CA GLN A 31 -12.50 -22.01 7.83
C GLN A 31 -12.65 -21.16 9.10
N VAL A 32 -12.44 -21.74 10.28
CA VAL A 32 -12.47 -21.00 11.55
C VAL A 32 -11.35 -19.96 11.61
N MET A 33 -10.14 -20.32 11.16
CA MET A 33 -9.01 -19.40 11.13
C MET A 33 -9.19 -18.27 10.12
N LEU A 34 -9.74 -18.54 8.95
CA LEU A 34 -10.07 -17.51 7.95
C LEU A 34 -11.21 -16.61 8.43
N ALA A 35 -12.18 -17.13 9.20
CA ALA A 35 -13.24 -16.33 9.79
C ALA A 35 -12.72 -15.43 10.94
N ALA A 36 -11.83 -15.95 11.78
CA ALA A 36 -11.25 -15.22 12.91
C ALA A 36 -10.14 -14.25 12.48
N ARG A 37 -9.44 -14.55 11.39
CA ARG A 37 -8.27 -13.81 10.87
C ARG A 37 -8.24 -13.86 9.33
N PRO A 38 -9.13 -13.13 8.65
CA PRO A 38 -9.29 -13.19 7.19
C PRO A 38 -8.03 -12.80 6.40
N ASN A 39 -7.09 -12.12 7.05
CA ASN A 39 -5.86 -11.62 6.42
C ASN A 39 -4.63 -12.50 6.69
N VAL A 40 -4.76 -13.63 7.38
CA VAL A 40 -3.66 -14.58 7.58
C VAL A 40 -3.77 -15.66 6.51
N PRO A 41 -2.82 -15.76 5.56
CA PRO A 41 -2.81 -16.87 4.62
C PRO A 41 -2.54 -18.16 5.40
N VAL A 42 -3.49 -19.08 5.34
CA VAL A 42 -3.41 -20.38 6.00
C VAL A 42 -3.43 -21.46 4.92
N ARG A 43 -2.56 -22.45 5.05
CA ARG A 43 -2.52 -23.61 4.13
C ARG A 43 -2.50 -24.91 4.91
N SER A 44 -3.09 -25.95 4.34
CA SER A 44 -2.98 -27.31 4.84
C SER A 44 -1.77 -27.99 4.18
N GLU A 45 -0.87 -28.52 5.02
CA GLU A 45 0.27 -29.31 4.58
C GLU A 45 0.13 -30.73 5.13
N ARG A 46 0.66 -31.73 4.43
CA ARG A 46 0.75 -33.07 4.99
C ARG A 46 1.90 -33.12 5.99
N CYS A 47 1.72 -33.86 7.09
CA CYS A 47 2.73 -33.97 8.15
C CYS A 47 4.02 -34.69 7.70
N ASP A 48 3.98 -35.43 6.59
CA ASP A 48 5.12 -36.15 6.01
C ASP A 48 6.05 -35.25 5.16
N GLN A 49 5.67 -33.99 4.91
CA GLN A 49 6.53 -33.04 4.22
C GLN A 49 7.43 -32.27 5.22
N PRO A 50 8.76 -32.20 4.97
CA PRO A 50 9.65 -31.37 5.77
C PRO A 50 9.14 -29.93 5.74
N ILE A 51 9.17 -29.26 6.90
CA ILE A 51 8.84 -27.84 6.98
C ILE A 51 9.84 -27.13 6.07
N SER A 52 9.37 -26.53 4.99
CA SER A 52 10.20 -25.65 4.19
C SER A 52 10.51 -24.44 5.06
N GLU A 53 11.65 -24.48 5.74
CA GLU A 53 12.35 -23.31 6.23
C GLU A 53 12.86 -22.53 5.03
N ASN A 54 11.95 -22.00 4.20
CA ASN A 54 12.33 -20.97 3.27
C ASN A 54 12.56 -19.69 4.09
N THR A 55 13.79 -19.57 4.59
CA THR A 55 14.46 -18.31 4.93
C THR A 55 14.66 -17.47 3.67
N GLU A 56 13.57 -17.08 3.04
CA GLU A 56 13.46 -15.69 2.63
C GLU A 56 12.38 -15.12 3.55
N LYS A 57 12.80 -14.26 4.47
CA LYS A 57 11.89 -13.31 5.09
C LYS A 57 11.40 -12.37 3.99
N VAL A 58 10.57 -12.88 3.08
CA VAL A 58 9.59 -12.05 2.40
C VAL A 58 8.58 -11.71 3.49
N GLN A 59 8.95 -10.73 4.32
CA GLN A 59 7.93 -9.93 4.98
C GLN A 59 7.09 -9.40 3.83
N ALA A 60 5.96 -10.05 3.56
CA ALA A 60 4.98 -9.51 2.66
C ALA A 60 4.73 -8.07 3.15
N PRO A 61 5.02 -7.03 2.35
CA PRO A 61 4.96 -5.65 2.81
C PRO A 61 3.62 -5.31 3.46
N ALA A 62 2.54 -5.98 3.04
CA ALA A 62 1.21 -5.84 3.60
C ALA A 62 1.03 -6.25 5.07
N ILE A 63 1.78 -7.21 5.62
CA ILE A 63 1.55 -7.70 7.01
C ILE A 63 2.25 -6.80 8.05
N VAL A 64 3.45 -6.31 7.74
CA VAL A 64 4.12 -5.31 8.60
C VAL A 64 3.35 -3.99 8.58
N ILE A 65 2.76 -3.64 7.44
CA ILE A 65 1.87 -2.49 7.32
C ILE A 65 0.58 -2.74 8.11
N ALA A 66 -0.10 -3.90 7.99
CA ALA A 66 -1.35 -4.21 8.72
C ALA A 66 -1.21 -4.28 10.25
N GLN A 67 -0.06 -4.72 10.75
CA GLN A 67 0.21 -4.79 12.19
C GLN A 67 0.65 -3.42 12.73
N ARG A 68 1.46 -2.65 11.99
CA ARG A 68 1.67 -1.22 12.30
C ARG A 68 0.40 -0.38 12.18
N ILE A 69 -0.50 -0.73 11.24
CA ILE A 69 -1.83 -0.13 11.06
C ILE A 69 -2.67 -0.34 12.32
N ALA A 70 -2.70 -1.57 12.87
CA ALA A 70 -3.47 -1.90 14.06
C ALA A 70 -2.87 -1.26 15.32
N ASP A 71 -1.54 -1.18 15.40
CA ASP A 71 -0.83 -0.52 16.51
C ASP A 71 -0.97 1.01 16.45
N ASN A 72 -1.00 1.63 15.25
CA ASN A 72 -1.25 3.07 15.07
C ASN A 72 -2.73 3.47 15.22
N TYR A 73 -3.66 2.50 15.14
CA TYR A 73 -5.08 2.73 15.37
C TYR A 73 -5.39 3.10 16.84
N LEU A 74 -4.44 2.88 17.76
CA LEU A 74 -4.60 3.10 19.19
C LEU A 74 -4.21 4.50 19.70
N GLU A 75 -3.69 5.40 18.85
CA GLU A 75 -3.15 6.69 19.32
C GLU A 75 -3.89 7.94 18.84
N ILE A 76 -4.96 7.82 18.04
CA ILE A 76 -5.75 9.00 17.67
C ILE A 76 -6.63 9.38 18.86
N GLU A 77 -6.28 10.47 19.55
CA GLU A 77 -7.08 10.99 20.64
C GLU A 77 -8.50 11.34 20.15
N PRO A 78 -9.55 10.95 20.89
CA PRO A 78 -10.92 11.29 20.54
C PRO A 78 -11.10 12.80 20.33
N GLY A 79 -11.72 13.17 19.21
CA GLY A 79 -11.92 14.57 18.81
C GLY A 79 -10.79 15.17 17.95
N LYS A 80 -9.68 14.46 17.75
CA LYS A 80 -8.57 14.88 16.87
C LYS A 80 -8.55 14.16 15.51
N GLU A 81 -9.56 13.34 15.21
CA GLU A 81 -9.60 12.50 14.01
C GLU A 81 -9.53 13.34 12.74
N ARG A 82 -10.24 14.47 12.70
CA ARG A 82 -10.27 15.41 11.57
C ARG A 82 -8.94 16.12 11.34
N GLU A 83 -8.28 16.54 12.41
CA GLU A 83 -6.96 17.16 12.34
C GLU A 83 -5.92 16.15 11.86
N THR A 84 -5.99 14.92 12.36
CA THR A 84 -5.11 13.83 11.96
C THR A 84 -5.35 13.44 10.49
N LEU A 85 -6.60 13.46 10.04
CA LEU A 85 -6.96 13.22 8.64
C LEU A 85 -6.39 14.31 7.72
N ARG A 86 -6.51 15.60 8.08
CA ARG A 86 -5.89 16.70 7.32
C ARG A 86 -4.39 16.50 7.14
N LYS A 87 -3.70 16.20 8.24
CA LYS A 87 -2.27 15.92 8.21
C LYS A 87 -1.94 14.71 7.34
N ALA A 88 -2.73 13.64 7.40
CA ALA A 88 -2.52 12.45 6.56
C ALA A 88 -2.73 12.73 5.06
N ILE A 89 -3.65 13.64 4.71
CA ILE A 89 -3.83 14.10 3.32
C ILE A 89 -2.60 14.89 2.86
N GLU A 90 -2.12 15.83 3.68
CA GLU A 90 -0.90 16.60 3.40
C GLU A 90 0.32 15.69 3.24
N ASP A 91 0.55 14.77 4.19
CA ASP A 91 1.65 13.81 4.16
C ASP A 91 1.59 12.92 2.89
N ARG A 92 0.39 12.54 2.43
CA ARG A 92 0.22 11.79 1.17
C ARG A 92 0.59 12.62 -0.05
N LEU A 93 0.17 13.89 -0.10
CA LEU A 93 0.49 14.79 -1.21
C LEU A 93 2.00 15.07 -1.27
N ASP A 94 2.63 15.32 -0.12
CA ASP A 94 4.07 15.51 -0.02
C ASP A 94 4.83 14.25 -0.45
N ALA A 95 4.40 13.07 -0.01
CA ALA A 95 5.00 11.81 -0.42
C ALA A 95 4.85 11.57 -1.93
N ALA A 96 3.68 11.86 -2.50
CA ALA A 96 3.45 11.76 -3.95
C ALA A 96 4.36 12.72 -4.74
N ALA A 97 4.54 13.95 -4.26
CA ALA A 97 5.45 14.92 -4.88
C ALA A 97 6.91 14.48 -4.81
N ARG A 98 7.33 13.82 -3.71
CA ARG A 98 8.68 13.24 -3.60
C ARG A 98 8.90 12.10 -4.58
N VAL A 99 7.93 11.20 -4.75
CA VAL A 99 7.99 10.13 -5.75
C VAL A 99 8.15 10.72 -7.15
N ALA A 100 7.32 11.69 -7.52
CA ALA A 100 7.42 12.35 -8.82
C ALA A 100 8.79 13.02 -9.04
N SER A 101 9.32 13.71 -8.02
CA SER A 101 10.64 14.35 -8.10
C SER A 101 11.79 13.34 -8.21
N ALA A 102 11.68 12.18 -7.53
CA ALA A 102 12.68 11.11 -7.59
C ALA A 102 12.65 10.41 -8.95
N ASP A 103 11.47 10.14 -9.49
CA ASP A 103 11.25 9.55 -10.81
C ASP A 103 11.88 10.43 -11.91
N GLU A 104 11.59 11.73 -11.91
CA GLU A 104 12.24 12.67 -12.82
C GLU A 104 13.77 12.72 -12.67
N ALA A 105 14.29 12.52 -11.46
CA ALA A 105 15.73 12.49 -11.22
C ALA A 105 16.37 11.23 -11.81
N VAL A 106 15.73 10.07 -11.63
CA VAL A 106 16.11 8.79 -12.24
C VAL A 106 16.10 8.88 -13.76
N ASP A 107 15.06 9.47 -14.35
CA ASP A 107 14.97 9.69 -15.80
C ASP A 107 16.12 10.53 -16.34
N ARG A 108 16.41 11.67 -15.68
CA ARG A 108 17.54 12.53 -16.06
C ARG A 108 18.89 11.81 -15.90
N ALA A 109 19.07 11.06 -14.82
CA ALA A 109 20.30 10.30 -14.58
C ALA A 109 20.49 9.17 -15.59
N SER A 110 19.41 8.48 -15.97
CA SER A 110 19.40 7.46 -17.01
C SER A 110 19.80 8.04 -18.37
N GLY A 111 19.24 9.19 -18.73
CA GLY A 111 19.66 9.92 -19.94
C GLY A 111 21.14 10.32 -19.90
N TYR A 112 21.64 10.77 -18.75
CA TYR A 112 23.06 11.09 -18.57
C TYR A 112 23.96 9.87 -18.71
N LEU A 113 23.58 8.72 -18.14
CA LEU A 113 24.32 7.46 -18.25
C LEU A 113 24.43 7.01 -19.71
N ILE A 114 23.34 7.08 -20.48
CA ILE A 114 23.33 6.78 -21.92
C ILE A 114 24.34 7.68 -22.64
N ALA A 115 24.31 9.00 -22.39
CA ALA A 115 25.25 9.93 -23.01
C ALA A 115 26.72 9.64 -22.64
N ARG A 116 27.01 9.19 -21.41
CA ARG A 116 28.35 8.76 -21.00
C ARG A 116 28.78 7.47 -21.69
N GLN A 117 27.84 6.54 -21.91
CA GLN A 117 28.10 5.29 -22.62
C GLN A 117 28.40 5.55 -24.10
N ASP A 118 27.64 6.43 -24.75
CA ASP A 118 27.90 6.84 -26.15
C ASP A 118 29.29 7.50 -26.30
N GLU A 119 29.70 8.36 -25.35
CA GLU A 119 31.05 8.95 -25.33
C GLU A 119 32.13 7.87 -25.21
N LEU A 120 31.95 6.91 -24.31
CA LEU A 120 32.88 5.80 -24.13
C LEU A 120 33.01 4.95 -25.40
N ASP A 121 31.89 4.66 -26.05
CA ASP A 121 31.85 3.86 -27.28
C ASP A 121 32.57 4.60 -28.43
N ALA A 122 32.32 5.90 -28.59
CA ALA A 122 33.00 6.73 -29.59
C ALA A 122 34.52 6.82 -29.37
N LEU A 123 34.97 6.99 -28.12
CA LEU A 123 36.38 7.03 -27.78
C LEU A 123 37.05 5.67 -27.96
N THR A 124 36.36 4.59 -27.62
CA THR A 124 36.85 3.21 -27.83
C THR A 124 36.99 2.91 -29.32
N GLU A 125 36.04 3.33 -30.15
CA GLU A 125 36.11 3.16 -31.59
C GLU A 125 37.28 3.96 -32.19
N SER A 126 37.46 5.22 -31.75
CA SER A 126 38.60 6.06 -32.14
C SER A 126 39.93 5.41 -31.76
N LEU A 127 40.05 4.88 -30.55
CA LEU A 127 41.23 4.17 -30.07
C LEU A 127 41.52 2.94 -30.95
N ASN A 128 40.50 2.14 -31.26
CA ASN A 128 40.64 0.97 -32.13
C ASN A 128 41.08 1.34 -33.54
N ARG A 129 40.57 2.45 -34.11
CA ARG A 129 41.03 2.98 -35.39
C ARG A 129 42.50 3.40 -35.35
N GLN A 130 42.96 4.05 -34.28
CA GLN A 130 44.36 4.43 -34.10
C GLN A 130 45.28 3.19 -33.98
N ILE A 131 44.85 2.17 -33.23
CA ILE A 131 45.57 0.89 -33.13
C ILE A 131 45.71 0.24 -34.51
N ALA A 132 44.62 0.16 -35.28
CA ALA A 132 44.65 -0.43 -36.62
C ALA A 132 45.56 0.36 -37.58
N ALA A 133 45.49 1.70 -37.56
CA ALA A 133 46.33 2.55 -38.40
C ALA A 133 47.82 2.46 -38.03
N SER A 134 48.13 2.43 -36.73
CA SER A 134 49.50 2.22 -36.23
C SER A 134 50.03 0.86 -36.65
N GLY A 135 49.22 -0.20 -36.52
CA GLY A 135 49.57 -1.55 -36.98
C GLY A 135 49.83 -1.63 -38.49
N ALA A 136 49.00 -0.98 -39.31
CA ALA A 136 49.21 -0.90 -40.76
C ALA A 136 50.51 -0.15 -41.12
N THR A 137 50.80 0.93 -40.41
CA THR A 137 52.03 1.72 -40.60
C THR A 137 53.28 0.90 -40.23
N LEU A 138 53.25 0.21 -39.09
CA LEU A 138 54.31 -0.70 -38.67
C LEU A 138 54.53 -1.84 -39.67
N ALA A 139 53.45 -2.46 -40.16
CA ALA A 139 53.54 -3.51 -41.17
C ALA A 139 54.16 -3.01 -42.49
N ALA A 140 53.80 -1.79 -42.93
CA ALA A 140 54.38 -1.16 -44.11
C ALA A 140 55.88 -0.87 -43.94
N LEU A 141 56.30 -0.34 -42.78
CA LEU A 141 57.71 -0.08 -42.46
C LEU A 141 58.53 -1.37 -42.39
N LEU A 142 57.99 -2.44 -41.81
CA LEU A 142 58.66 -3.75 -41.79
C LEU A 142 58.85 -4.30 -43.21
N LYS A 143 57.84 -4.17 -44.07
CA LYS A 143 57.91 -4.61 -45.48
C LYS A 143 58.95 -3.82 -46.28
N ALA A 144 59.16 -2.53 -45.96
CA ALA A 144 60.11 -1.66 -46.64
C ALA A 144 61.57 -1.89 -46.21
N GLY A 145 61.85 -2.77 -45.24
CA GLY A 145 63.20 -3.06 -44.77
C GLY A 145 63.83 -1.96 -43.90
N SER A 146 63.04 -0.99 -43.44
CA SER A 146 63.48 0.05 -42.51
C SER A 146 63.65 -0.51 -41.09
N ALA A 147 64.85 -0.38 -40.52
CA ALA A 147 65.24 -0.95 -39.22
C ALA A 147 64.83 -0.13 -37.99
N SER A 148 64.21 1.03 -38.18
CA SER A 148 63.75 1.88 -37.08
C SER A 148 62.31 2.28 -37.33
N ALA A 149 61.39 1.57 -36.67
CA ALA A 149 60.13 2.18 -36.30
C ALA A 149 60.47 3.21 -35.22
N ASP A 150 60.07 4.46 -35.42
CA ASP A 150 60.14 5.47 -34.38
C ASP A 150 59.26 4.96 -33.22
N THR A 151 59.89 4.47 -32.15
CA THR A 151 59.27 3.69 -31.07
C THR A 151 58.36 4.52 -30.15
N ASN A 152 58.18 5.81 -30.47
CA ASN A 152 57.41 6.77 -29.67
C ASN A 152 55.95 6.93 -30.11
N HIS A 153 55.41 6.08 -30.98
CA HIS A 153 53.96 6.01 -31.19
C HIS A 153 53.26 5.29 -30.03
N LEU A 154 53.25 5.94 -28.87
CA LEU A 154 52.42 5.54 -27.74
C LEU A 154 50.96 5.90 -28.06
N ILE A 155 50.13 4.87 -28.17
CA ILE A 155 48.68 5.04 -28.28
C ILE A 155 48.15 5.35 -26.88
N ASP A 156 47.63 6.56 -26.69
CA ASP A 156 47.13 7.00 -25.40
C ASP A 156 45.75 6.38 -25.11
N ARG A 157 45.68 5.62 -24.01
CA ARG A 157 44.43 5.02 -23.50
C ARG A 157 43.76 5.90 -22.43
N GLY A 158 44.40 6.97 -21.97
CA GLY A 158 43.94 7.82 -20.88
C GLY A 158 42.50 8.32 -21.07
N ALA A 159 42.16 8.80 -22.26
CA ALA A 159 40.81 9.29 -22.56
C ALA A 159 39.72 8.20 -22.40
N VAL A 160 40.01 6.95 -22.76
CA VAL A 160 39.07 5.82 -22.59
C VAL A 160 38.93 5.46 -21.11
N LEU A 161 40.03 5.47 -20.35
CA LEU A 161 40.00 5.22 -18.91
C LEU A 161 39.19 6.29 -18.16
N ASP A 162 39.40 7.57 -18.50
CA ASP A 162 38.66 8.69 -17.94
C ASP A 162 37.16 8.60 -18.26
N ALA A 163 36.80 8.29 -19.52
CA ALA A 163 35.42 8.09 -19.92
C ALA A 163 34.77 6.90 -19.19
N THR A 164 35.53 5.81 -18.99
CA THR A 164 35.07 4.65 -18.21
C THR A 164 34.76 5.05 -16.77
N MET A 165 35.66 5.78 -16.11
CA MET A 165 35.45 6.26 -14.73
C MET A 165 34.23 7.18 -14.62
N ARG A 166 34.01 8.09 -15.59
CA ARG A 166 32.82 8.95 -15.61
C ARG A 166 31.53 8.14 -15.80
N ARG A 167 31.54 7.12 -16.67
CA ARG A 167 30.40 6.23 -16.87
C ARG A 167 30.09 5.42 -15.61
N ASP A 168 31.11 4.88 -14.95
CA ASP A 168 30.94 4.11 -13.72
C ASP A 168 30.43 4.97 -12.56
N THR A 169 30.92 6.21 -12.46
CA THR A 169 30.42 7.20 -11.50
C THR A 169 28.95 7.55 -11.78
N ALA A 170 28.59 7.77 -13.05
CA ALA A 170 27.21 8.03 -13.46
C ALA A 170 26.29 6.85 -13.13
N LYS A 171 26.77 5.62 -13.34
CA LYS A 171 26.03 4.41 -12.97
C LYS A 171 25.82 4.30 -11.47
N ALA A 172 26.86 4.49 -10.66
CA ALA A 172 26.72 4.46 -9.20
C ALA A 172 25.76 5.55 -8.68
N ALA A 173 25.75 6.73 -9.30
CA ALA A 173 24.79 7.78 -8.99
C ALA A 173 23.35 7.40 -9.37
N LEU A 174 23.15 6.73 -10.51
CA LEU A 174 21.84 6.20 -10.91
C LEU A 174 21.36 5.14 -9.92
N ASP A 175 22.22 4.18 -9.55
CA ASP A 175 21.90 3.13 -8.58
C ASP A 175 21.45 3.73 -7.23
N GLN A 176 22.05 4.84 -6.80
CA GLN A 176 21.63 5.57 -5.60
C GLN A 176 20.26 6.24 -5.78
N LEU A 177 20.01 6.92 -6.90
CA LEU A 177 18.74 7.57 -7.17
C LEU A 177 17.57 6.57 -7.30
N GLU A 178 17.83 5.38 -7.86
CA GLU A 178 16.85 4.29 -7.89
C GLU A 178 16.51 3.78 -6.48
N ALA A 179 17.51 3.72 -5.59
CA ALA A 179 17.27 3.39 -4.18
C ALA A 179 16.44 4.47 -3.46
N GLU A 180 16.71 5.76 -3.73
CA GLU A 180 15.92 6.88 -3.21
C GLU A 180 14.48 6.87 -3.73
N LEU A 181 14.27 6.51 -5.00
CA LEU A 181 12.93 6.31 -5.59
C LEU A 181 12.18 5.19 -4.88
N ALA A 182 12.81 4.03 -4.66
CA ALA A 182 12.19 2.92 -3.95
C ALA A 182 11.82 3.28 -2.49
N GLU A 183 12.65 4.09 -1.82
CA GLU A 183 12.33 4.61 -0.48
C GLU A 183 11.14 5.57 -0.52
N ALA A 184 11.09 6.47 -1.52
CA ALA A 184 9.98 7.39 -1.72
C ALA A 184 8.66 6.65 -2.01
N GLU A 185 8.67 5.61 -2.85
CA GLU A 185 7.49 4.77 -3.14
C GLU A 185 6.98 4.04 -1.90
N SER A 186 7.90 3.51 -1.09
CA SER A 186 7.58 2.89 0.20
C SER A 186 6.94 3.89 1.15
N ALA A 187 7.51 5.09 1.27
CA ALA A 187 6.95 6.17 2.08
C ALA A 187 5.56 6.60 1.60
N HIS A 188 5.34 6.69 0.29
CA HIS A 188 4.04 6.99 -0.30
C HIS A 188 2.99 5.92 0.05
N THR A 189 3.34 4.63 -0.08
CA THR A 189 2.47 3.51 0.29
C THR A 189 2.08 3.56 1.78
N ILE A 190 3.01 3.94 2.65
CA ILE A 190 2.75 4.14 4.08
C ILE A 190 1.79 5.32 4.29
N ALA A 191 2.01 6.45 3.61
CA ALA A 191 1.16 7.63 3.71
C ALA A 191 -0.28 7.35 3.23
N GLU A 192 -0.46 6.66 2.10
CA GLU A 192 -1.78 6.21 1.62
C GLU A 192 -2.49 5.31 2.63
N THR A 193 -1.72 4.42 3.25
CA THR A 193 -2.24 3.55 4.30
C THR A 193 -2.72 4.36 5.49
N CYS A 194 -1.90 5.28 6.00
CA CYS A 194 -2.27 6.17 7.12
C CYS A 194 -3.53 6.99 6.80
N LEU A 195 -3.65 7.50 5.57
CA LEU A 195 -4.86 8.18 5.12
C LEU A 195 -6.10 7.28 5.23
N ARG A 196 -6.03 6.04 4.74
CA ARG A 196 -7.17 5.11 4.83
C ARG A 196 -7.59 4.82 6.28
N LEU A 197 -6.64 4.75 7.21
CA LEU A 197 -6.94 4.53 8.63
C LEU A 197 -7.58 5.75 9.28
N THR A 198 -7.06 6.95 9.02
CA THR A 198 -7.63 8.19 9.55
C THR A 198 -9.04 8.42 9.03
N VAL A 199 -9.32 8.09 7.76
CA VAL A 199 -10.68 8.08 7.21
C VAL A 199 -11.59 7.10 7.97
N HIS A 200 -11.12 5.89 8.27
CA HIS A 200 -11.91 4.93 9.04
C HIS A 200 -12.15 5.42 10.49
N ALA A 201 -11.18 6.12 11.10
CA ALA A 201 -11.33 6.69 12.44
C ALA A 201 -12.39 7.79 12.47
N VAL A 202 -12.38 8.71 11.50
CA VAL A 202 -13.42 9.73 11.34
C VAL A 202 -14.79 9.07 11.16
N LYS A 203 -14.90 8.05 10.31
CA LYS A 203 -16.17 7.32 10.12
C LYS A 203 -16.66 6.64 11.38
N ALA A 204 -15.76 6.05 12.17
CA ALA A 204 -16.11 5.42 13.44
C ALA A 204 -16.62 6.45 14.45
N ALA A 205 -16.00 7.62 14.54
CA ALA A 205 -16.47 8.72 15.38
C ALA A 205 -17.86 9.22 14.96
N GLU A 206 -18.09 9.42 13.66
CA GLU A 206 -19.40 9.81 13.11
C GLU A 206 -20.48 8.75 13.39
N HIS A 207 -20.15 7.47 13.21
CA HIS A 207 -21.05 6.37 13.52
C HIS A 207 -21.42 6.33 15.02
N SER A 208 -20.44 6.50 15.91
CA SER A 208 -20.69 6.57 17.35
C SER A 208 -21.63 7.73 17.71
N SER A 209 -21.44 8.91 17.09
CA SER A 209 -22.37 10.04 17.29
C SER A 209 -23.79 9.74 16.80
N MET A 210 -23.94 9.02 15.68
CA MET A 210 -25.25 8.57 15.21
C MET A 210 -25.90 7.57 16.17
N VAL A 211 -25.12 6.64 16.74
CA VAL A 211 -25.60 5.68 17.74
C VAL A 211 -26.09 6.40 19.00
N GLU A 212 -25.31 7.33 19.54
CA GLU A 212 -25.71 8.14 20.71
C GLU A 212 -27.01 8.90 20.43
N ARG A 213 -27.16 9.47 19.22
CA ARG A 213 -28.40 10.14 18.82
C ARG A 213 -29.58 9.19 18.71
N LEU A 214 -29.37 7.98 18.20
CA LEU A 214 -30.40 6.94 18.14
C LEU A 214 -30.82 6.49 19.53
N GLU A 215 -29.87 6.29 20.45
CA GLU A 215 -30.17 5.94 21.85
C GLU A 215 -30.98 7.04 22.54
N LYS A 216 -30.60 8.31 22.34
CA LYS A 216 -31.34 9.45 22.87
C LYS A 216 -32.76 9.50 22.31
N LEU A 217 -32.92 9.42 20.98
CA LEU A 217 -34.23 9.42 20.34
C LEU A 217 -35.09 8.24 20.79
N ALA A 218 -34.50 7.04 20.94
CA ALA A 218 -35.21 5.86 21.45
C ALA A 218 -35.69 6.05 22.89
N SER A 219 -34.92 6.74 23.73
CA SER A 219 -35.35 7.09 25.09
C SER A 219 -36.51 8.08 25.09
N GLU A 220 -36.45 9.11 24.24
CA GLU A 220 -37.50 10.13 24.12
C GLU A 220 -38.80 9.54 23.56
N THR A 221 -38.72 8.71 22.52
CA THR A 221 -39.89 8.04 21.95
C THR A 221 -40.53 7.07 22.95
N ARG A 222 -39.73 6.37 23.75
CA ARG A 222 -40.23 5.48 24.81
C ARG A 222 -40.95 6.23 25.93
N ILE A 223 -40.46 7.42 26.31
CA ILE A 223 -41.13 8.26 27.31
C ILE A 223 -42.45 8.77 26.74
N LEU A 224 -42.44 9.33 25.53
CA LEU A 224 -43.64 9.84 24.87
C LEU A 224 -44.69 8.75 24.62
N SER A 225 -44.27 7.56 24.21
CA SER A 225 -45.21 6.44 24.03
C SER A 225 -45.84 6.01 25.35
N ALA A 226 -45.05 5.93 26.43
CA ALA A 226 -45.56 5.64 27.77
C ALA A 226 -46.55 6.70 28.27
N GLU A 227 -46.30 8.00 28.02
CA GLU A 227 -47.22 9.08 28.38
C GLU A 227 -48.53 9.03 27.59
N VAL A 228 -48.46 8.78 26.27
CA VAL A 228 -49.64 8.63 25.41
C VAL A 228 -50.46 7.40 25.80
N GLU A 229 -49.81 6.29 26.14
CA GLU A 229 -50.49 5.12 26.67
C GLU A 229 -51.06 5.36 28.07
N ALA A 230 -50.35 6.08 28.94
CA ALA A 230 -50.82 6.41 30.28
C ALA A 230 -52.04 7.33 30.27
N ALA A 231 -52.14 8.22 29.27
CA ALA A 231 -53.28 9.13 29.09
C ALA A 231 -54.62 8.38 29.03
N ARG A 232 -54.64 7.13 28.54
CA ARG A 232 -55.84 6.28 28.52
C ARG A 232 -56.38 5.92 29.91
N PHE A 233 -55.49 5.87 30.90
CA PHE A 233 -55.82 5.59 32.30
C PHE A 233 -56.18 6.88 33.07
N ALA A 234 -56.02 8.04 32.44
CA ALA A 234 -56.40 9.36 32.95
C ALA A 234 -57.62 9.92 32.19
N ASP A 235 -58.50 9.04 31.69
CA ASP A 235 -59.74 9.37 30.97
C ASP A 235 -59.57 10.16 29.65
N ILE A 236 -58.37 10.16 29.06
CA ILE A 236 -58.12 10.77 27.74
C ILE A 236 -58.22 9.68 26.66
N PRO A 237 -59.19 9.74 25.73
CA PRO A 237 -59.34 8.74 24.68
C PRO A 237 -58.19 8.82 23.66
N LEU A 238 -57.62 7.67 23.30
CA LEU A 238 -56.63 7.57 22.22
C LEU A 238 -57.28 7.90 20.87
N THR A 239 -56.70 8.87 20.17
CA THR A 239 -57.11 9.20 18.80
C THR A 239 -56.54 8.18 17.80
N PRO A 240 -57.17 7.98 16.62
CA PRO A 240 -56.62 7.16 15.54
C PRO A 240 -55.17 7.53 15.18
N ARG A 241 -54.87 8.84 15.16
CA ARG A 241 -53.52 9.36 14.92
C ARG A 241 -52.51 8.92 15.99
N ALA A 242 -52.91 8.89 17.27
CA ALA A 242 -52.05 8.43 18.35
C ALA A 242 -51.81 6.91 18.26
N THR A 243 -52.83 6.12 17.91
CA THR A 243 -52.65 4.68 17.65
C THR A 243 -51.77 4.39 16.44
N ASP A 244 -51.84 5.20 15.39
CA ASP A 244 -50.97 5.03 14.22
C ASP A 244 -49.53 5.45 14.53
N ALA A 245 -49.33 6.52 15.31
CA ALA A 245 -48.00 6.95 15.75
C ALA A 245 -47.32 5.92 16.66
N LEU A 246 -48.06 5.26 17.57
CA LEU A 246 -47.54 4.17 18.40
C LEU A 246 -47.16 2.92 17.58
N ARG A 247 -47.68 2.76 16.37
CA ARG A 247 -47.37 1.64 15.45
C ARG A 247 -46.34 1.99 14.37
N ALA A 248 -45.94 3.25 14.26
CA ALA A 248 -45.10 3.74 13.16
C ALA A 248 -43.63 3.27 13.24
N GLU A 249 -43.28 2.35 14.15
CA GLU A 249 -41.98 1.68 14.15
C GLU A 249 -41.72 1.04 12.77
N GLY A 250 -40.76 1.59 12.03
CA GLY A 250 -40.19 0.91 10.86
C GLY A 250 -40.56 1.44 9.48
N ALA A 251 -41.07 2.66 9.32
CA ALA A 251 -41.10 3.31 8.01
C ALA A 251 -39.69 3.76 7.58
N SER A 252 -38.80 2.80 7.33
CA SER A 252 -37.48 3.02 6.72
C SER A 252 -37.68 3.40 5.26
N MET A 253 -37.81 4.70 5.00
CA MET A 253 -38.06 5.24 3.66
C MET A 253 -36.81 5.31 2.77
N ASN A 254 -35.63 4.97 3.30
CA ASN A 254 -34.40 4.85 2.51
C ASN A 254 -34.00 3.37 2.45
N SER A 255 -33.70 2.89 1.25
CA SER A 255 -33.17 1.54 1.08
C SER A 255 -31.79 1.45 1.76
N ILE A 256 -31.46 0.30 2.35
CA ILE A 256 -30.13 0.04 2.95
C ILE A 256 -29.03 0.33 1.91
N ASP A 257 -29.32 0.08 0.64
CA ASP A 257 -28.42 0.35 -0.48
C ASP A 257 -28.14 1.84 -0.68
N GLU A 258 -29.15 2.71 -0.55
CA GLU A 258 -28.95 4.17 -0.59
C GLU A 258 -28.09 4.64 0.58
N ALA A 259 -28.32 4.13 1.80
CA ALA A 259 -27.50 4.45 2.95
C ALA A 259 -26.04 4.00 2.76
N ALA A 260 -25.81 2.80 2.21
CA ALA A 260 -24.48 2.30 1.88
C ALA A 260 -23.79 3.19 0.82
N GLN A 261 -24.49 3.57 -0.25
CA GLN A 261 -23.96 4.48 -1.27
C GLN A 261 -23.54 5.84 -0.70
N ARG A 262 -24.30 6.37 0.26
CA ARG A 262 -23.93 7.62 0.96
C ARG A 262 -22.61 7.48 1.72
N TRP A 263 -22.43 6.37 2.45
CA TRP A 263 -21.17 6.09 3.13
C TRP A 263 -20.00 5.93 2.17
N HIS A 264 -20.20 5.33 1.00
CA HIS A 264 -19.17 5.24 -0.04
C HIS A 264 -18.79 6.59 -0.61
N LYS A 265 -19.77 7.44 -0.97
CA LYS A 265 -19.51 8.81 -1.44
C LYS A 265 -18.78 9.64 -0.39
N TYR A 266 -19.21 9.54 0.87
CA TYR A 266 -18.56 10.20 1.98
C TYR A 266 -17.11 9.72 2.18
N THR A 267 -16.87 8.40 2.06
CA THR A 267 -15.51 7.85 2.16
C THR A 267 -14.61 8.40 1.05
N ALA A 268 -15.11 8.47 -0.19
CA ALA A 268 -14.36 9.04 -1.30
C ALA A 268 -14.04 10.53 -1.05
N ALA A 269 -15.02 11.29 -0.57
CA ALA A 269 -14.81 12.71 -0.24
C ALA A 269 -13.78 12.91 0.87
N LEU A 270 -13.81 12.11 1.94
CA LEU A 270 -12.84 12.20 3.03
C LEU A 270 -11.39 11.90 2.62
N MET A 271 -11.18 11.16 1.54
CA MET A 271 -9.83 10.90 1.01
C MET A 271 -9.23 12.14 0.33
N GLU A 272 -10.08 13.09 -0.08
CA GLU A 272 -9.68 14.32 -0.78
C GLU A 272 -9.76 15.55 0.14
N ASP A 273 -10.79 15.60 0.99
CA ASP A 273 -11.08 16.71 1.89
C ASP A 273 -11.36 16.22 3.32
N GLY A 274 -10.48 16.60 4.24
CA GLY A 274 -10.59 16.24 5.66
C GLY A 274 -11.80 16.86 6.37
N GLU A 275 -12.44 17.89 5.78
CA GLU A 275 -13.59 18.60 6.34
C GLU A 275 -14.94 18.15 5.76
N ALA A 276 -14.94 17.19 4.82
CA ALA A 276 -16.18 16.69 4.22
C ALA A 276 -17.19 16.25 5.30
N GLN A 277 -18.48 16.60 5.14
CA GLN A 277 -19.51 16.25 6.12
C GLN A 277 -20.46 15.16 5.62
N PHE A 278 -20.79 14.19 6.48
CA PHE A 278 -21.70 13.10 6.08
C PHE A 278 -23.11 13.59 5.70
N SER A 279 -23.56 14.72 6.26
CA SER A 279 -24.84 15.38 5.99
C SER A 279 -25.00 15.82 4.53
N GLU A 280 -23.90 16.21 3.88
CA GLU A 280 -23.89 16.77 2.51
C GLU A 280 -24.18 15.72 1.44
N TYR A 281 -23.97 14.44 1.75
CA TYR A 281 -24.18 13.33 0.84
C TYR A 281 -25.58 12.71 1.00
N GLY A 282 -26.50 13.40 1.69
CA GLY A 282 -27.92 13.04 1.75
C GLY A 282 -28.64 13.22 0.42
N SER A 283 -29.60 12.33 0.13
CA SER A 283 -30.60 12.60 -0.91
C SER A 283 -31.27 13.93 -0.58
N LYS A 284 -31.24 14.89 -1.51
CA LYS A 284 -32.09 16.07 -1.45
C LYS A 284 -33.53 15.56 -1.45
N ALA A 285 -34.19 15.62 -0.30
CA ALA A 285 -35.65 15.57 -0.23
C ALA A 285 -36.24 16.80 -0.94
#